data_AF-A0AAV6IQF3-F1
#
_entry.id   AF-A0AAV6IQF3-F1
#
_cell.length_a   1.000
_cell.length_b   1.000
_cell.length_c   1.000
_cell.angle_alpha   90.00
_cell.angle_beta   90.00
_cell.angle_gamma   90.00
#
_symmetry.space_group_name_H-M   'P 1'
#
loop_
_entity.id
_entity.type
_entity.pdbx_description
1 polymer ?
#
loop_
_entity_poly.entity_id
_entity_poly.type
_entity_poly.pdbx_seq_one_letter_code
_entity_poly.pdbx_strand_id
1 'polypeptide(L)'
;MATTLPSLHSLLLTTFLLSLSSLFTPSLSSTDSFVYSGCSQIKYPRNSPYESNLDSLLTSLVNSATYNSYDKFTVMGSSQQDVIYGLYQCRADLSMPDCATCVARSVSHLGVLCSQNCGGGVQLQGCFVKYDNTSFFGVEDKTVVLKKCGPSVGYATEAMNGRDLVLGSMGGATGAYRVGGSTDVQGVAQCVGDLNGGQCQDCLSEAIRRLKSDCGTAVYGDMYLAKCYARYSTSGAHGYSQSNDSSHTEGEKTFALIIGLLAGVALLIIFLTFIRKIFGGEGK
;
A
#
# COMPACT_ATOMS: atom_id res chain seq x y z
N MET A 1 0.00 37.05 40.04
CA MET A 1 -0.30 36.20 38.87
C MET A 1 -1.48 35.31 39.24
N ALA A 2 -2.69 35.66 38.78
CA ALA A 2 -3.88 34.83 39.00
C ALA A 2 -4.01 33.86 37.81
N THR A 3 -3.86 32.57 38.07
CA THR A 3 -4.15 31.51 37.11
C THR A 3 -5.65 31.28 37.09
N THR A 4 -6.29 31.57 35.96
CA THR A 4 -7.72 31.32 35.75
C THR A 4 -7.92 29.81 35.50
N LEU A 5 -8.78 29.17 36.30
CA LEU A 5 -9.18 27.79 36.04
C LEU A 5 -9.99 27.72 34.73
N PRO A 6 -9.74 26.72 33.86
CA PRO A 6 -10.53 26.55 32.64
C PRO A 6 -11.97 26.19 33.00
N SER A 7 -12.93 26.75 32.23
CA SER A 7 -14.35 26.47 32.41
C SER A 7 -14.66 25.01 32.09
N LEU A 8 -15.70 24.45 32.74
CA LEU A 8 -16.16 23.08 32.54
C LEU A 8 -16.45 22.77 31.06
N HIS A 9 -16.90 23.78 30.29
CA HIS A 9 -17.14 23.68 28.85
C HIS A 9 -15.83 23.49 28.05
N SER A 10 -14.74 24.15 28.46
CA SER A 10 -13.42 23.98 27.85
C SER A 10 -12.85 22.57 28.11
N LEU A 11 -13.11 22.01 29.28
CA LEU A 11 -12.70 20.65 29.63
C LEU A 11 -13.51 19.57 28.86
N LEU A 12 -14.81 19.80 28.69
CA LEU A 12 -15.68 18.93 27.89
C LEU A 12 -15.33 18.97 26.39
N LEU A 13 -14.96 20.14 25.87
CA LEU A 13 -14.56 20.28 24.48
C LEU A 13 -13.21 19.60 24.20
N THR A 14 -12.23 19.75 25.10
CA THR A 14 -10.92 19.08 24.94
C THR A 14 -11.03 17.56 25.05
N THR A 15 -11.83 17.04 25.98
CA THR A 15 -12.09 15.59 26.09
C THR A 15 -12.87 15.04 24.90
N PHE A 16 -13.83 15.78 24.34
CA PHE A 16 -14.53 15.42 23.10
C PHE A 16 -13.60 15.42 21.89
N LEU A 17 -12.68 16.38 21.78
CA LEU A 17 -11.69 16.41 20.69
C LEU A 17 -10.67 15.26 20.81
N LEU A 18 -10.24 14.94 22.04
CA LEU A 18 -9.36 13.79 22.33
C LEU A 18 -10.03 12.45 22.03
N SER A 19 -11.33 12.30 22.32
CA SER A 19 -12.07 11.07 21.98
C SER A 19 -12.37 10.96 20.48
N LEU A 20 -12.58 12.09 19.79
CA LEU A 20 -12.73 12.10 18.33
C LEU A 20 -11.44 11.71 17.60
N SER A 21 -10.26 12.06 18.15
CA SER A 21 -8.97 11.57 17.63
C SER A 21 -8.75 10.08 17.85
N SER A 22 -9.33 9.47 18.90
CA SER A 22 -9.26 8.02 19.15
C SER A 22 -10.11 7.19 18.18
N LEU A 23 -11.05 7.82 17.46
CA LEU A 23 -11.88 7.17 16.45
C LEU A 23 -11.17 7.06 15.08
N PHE A 24 -10.11 7.83 14.87
CA PHE A 24 -9.21 7.68 13.73
C PHE A 24 -8.09 6.71 14.10
N THR A 25 -8.41 5.42 14.11
CA THR A 25 -7.37 4.43 13.79
C THR A 25 -7.30 4.37 12.27
N PRO A 26 -6.28 4.95 11.60
CA PRO A 26 -6.07 4.64 10.19
C PRO A 26 -5.88 3.13 10.14
N SER A 27 -6.77 2.42 9.45
CA SER A 27 -6.52 1.02 9.12
C SER A 27 -5.20 1.00 8.36
N LEU A 28 -4.13 0.46 8.97
CA LEU A 28 -2.87 0.21 8.27
C LEU A 28 -3.13 -0.89 7.23
N SER A 29 -3.71 -0.53 6.09
CA SER A 29 -3.43 -1.28 4.88
C SER A 29 -1.97 -0.98 4.57
N SER A 30 -1.05 -1.83 5.05
CA SER A 30 0.40 -1.68 4.84
C SER A 30 0.68 -1.51 3.34
N THR A 31 0.88 -0.26 2.92
CA THR A 31 1.25 0.16 1.55
C THR A 31 2.58 -0.45 1.11
N ASP A 32 3.33 -0.93 2.10
CA ASP A 32 4.65 -1.52 1.96
C ASP A 32 4.63 -3.04 1.78
N SER A 33 3.45 -3.68 1.82
CA SER A 33 3.36 -5.12 1.67
C SER A 33 3.76 -5.56 0.26
N PHE A 34 4.60 -6.58 0.18
CA PHE A 34 5.10 -7.14 -1.07
C PHE A 34 3.98 -7.82 -1.89
N VAL A 35 3.97 -7.57 -3.20
CA VAL A 35 3.00 -8.18 -4.13
C VAL A 35 3.71 -9.12 -5.10
N TYR A 36 4.64 -8.61 -5.91
CA TYR A 36 5.47 -9.43 -6.80
C TYR A 36 6.77 -8.73 -7.16
N SER A 37 7.72 -9.49 -7.69
CA SER A 37 8.92 -8.98 -8.34
C SER A 37 9.25 -9.78 -9.61
N GLY A 38 10.10 -9.20 -10.47
CA GLY A 38 10.64 -9.87 -11.64
C GLY A 38 11.95 -9.24 -12.06
N CYS A 39 12.92 -10.08 -12.46
CA CYS A 39 14.25 -9.65 -12.88
C CYS A 39 14.52 -10.15 -14.31
N SER A 40 15.25 -9.36 -15.09
CA SER A 40 15.68 -9.78 -16.43
C SER A 40 16.74 -10.88 -16.34
N GLN A 41 16.90 -11.68 -17.39
CA GLN A 41 17.92 -12.74 -17.42
C GLN A 41 19.34 -12.17 -17.69
N ILE A 42 19.41 -10.98 -18.28
CA ILE A 42 20.67 -10.32 -18.64
C ILE A 42 21.28 -9.71 -17.38
N LYS A 43 22.57 -9.92 -17.18
CA LYS A 43 23.32 -9.37 -16.05
C LYS A 43 24.39 -8.40 -16.51
N TYR A 44 24.62 -7.36 -15.72
CA TYR A 44 25.72 -6.42 -15.94
C TYR A 44 26.97 -6.82 -15.15
N PRO A 45 28.19 -6.49 -15.62
CA PRO A 45 29.42 -6.73 -14.87
C PRO A 45 29.51 -5.86 -13.61
N ARG A 46 30.07 -6.39 -12.53
CA ARG A 46 30.39 -5.59 -11.33
C ARG A 46 31.40 -4.49 -11.65
N ASN A 47 31.26 -3.35 -10.98
CA ASN A 47 32.01 -2.11 -11.18
C ASN A 47 31.94 -1.58 -12.62
N SER A 48 30.81 -1.81 -13.31
CA SER A 48 30.58 -1.29 -14.66
C SER A 48 29.95 0.11 -14.61
N PRO A 49 30.05 0.90 -15.70
CA PRO A 49 29.31 2.15 -15.83
C PRO A 49 27.79 1.96 -15.66
N TYR A 50 27.27 0.81 -16.10
CA TYR A 50 25.88 0.42 -15.89
C TYR A 50 25.50 0.39 -14.40
N GLU A 51 26.33 -0.20 -13.55
CA GLU A 51 26.06 -0.26 -12.11
C GLU A 51 25.95 1.15 -11.50
N SER A 52 26.89 2.04 -11.79
CA SER A 52 26.84 3.43 -11.31
C SER A 52 25.66 4.23 -11.87
N ASN A 53 25.28 3.96 -13.12
CA ASN A 53 24.11 4.59 -13.75
C ASN A 53 22.82 4.08 -13.10
N LEU A 54 22.77 2.80 -12.70
CA LEU A 54 21.61 2.22 -12.03
C LEU A 54 21.44 2.84 -10.64
N ASP A 55 22.52 2.98 -9.87
CA ASP A 55 22.49 3.64 -8.57
C ASP A 55 22.00 5.09 -8.67
N SER A 56 22.47 5.81 -9.70
CA SER A 56 22.03 7.17 -10.00
C SER A 56 20.54 7.22 -10.33
N LEU A 57 20.07 6.32 -11.19
CA LEU A 57 18.66 6.19 -11.56
C LEU A 57 17.77 5.92 -10.34
N LEU A 58 18.11 4.91 -9.54
CA LEU A 58 17.33 4.52 -8.35
C LEU A 58 17.26 5.67 -7.34
N THR A 59 18.36 6.41 -7.17
CA THR A 59 18.39 7.63 -6.34
C THR A 59 17.46 8.71 -6.88
N SER A 60 17.45 8.96 -8.19
CA SER A 60 16.53 9.91 -8.83
C SER A 60 15.06 9.52 -8.63
N LEU A 61 14.72 8.23 -8.72
CA LEU A 61 13.35 7.76 -8.48
C LEU A 61 12.90 8.04 -7.04
N VAL A 62 13.73 7.71 -6.04
CA VAL A 62 13.42 7.97 -4.63
C VAL A 62 13.26 9.47 -4.36
N ASN A 63 14.16 10.30 -4.89
CA ASN A 63 14.10 11.75 -4.68
C ASN A 63 12.84 12.37 -5.32
N SER A 64 12.50 11.97 -6.55
CA SER A 64 11.31 12.47 -7.25
C SER A 64 10.00 12.08 -6.55
N ALA A 65 9.95 10.88 -5.95
CA ALA A 65 8.76 10.39 -5.23
C ALA A 65 8.35 11.26 -4.02
N THR A 66 9.22 12.18 -3.59
CA THR A 66 8.88 13.20 -2.57
C THR A 66 7.88 14.24 -3.09
N TYR A 67 7.79 14.42 -4.41
CA TYR A 67 6.99 15.48 -5.03
C TYR A 67 6.00 14.99 -6.08
N ASN A 68 6.26 13.84 -6.72
CA ASN A 68 5.40 13.29 -7.77
C ASN A 68 4.97 11.85 -7.46
N SER A 69 3.75 11.48 -7.84
CA SER A 69 3.24 10.10 -7.67
C SER A 69 3.63 9.19 -8.84
N TYR A 70 4.21 9.76 -9.88
CA TYR A 70 4.75 9.08 -11.04
C TYR A 70 5.84 9.94 -11.66
N ASP A 71 6.93 9.31 -12.05
CA ASP A 71 7.97 9.94 -12.86
C ASP A 71 8.76 8.86 -13.62
N LYS A 72 9.51 9.28 -14.63
CA LYS A 72 10.40 8.42 -15.40
C LYS A 72 11.71 9.13 -15.71
N PHE A 73 12.78 8.36 -15.70
CA PHE A 73 14.13 8.85 -15.92
C PHE A 73 14.86 8.00 -16.95
N THR A 74 15.76 8.63 -17.67
CA THR A 74 16.74 7.96 -18.52
C THR A 74 18.11 8.44 -18.09
N VAL A 75 18.98 7.51 -17.70
CA VAL A 75 20.39 7.80 -17.46
C VAL A 75 21.14 7.44 -18.74
N MET A 76 21.72 8.45 -19.38
CA MET A 76 22.51 8.26 -20.59
C MET A 76 23.88 7.69 -20.22
N GLY A 77 24.26 6.61 -20.88
CA GLY A 77 25.57 6.00 -20.75
C GLY A 77 26.54 6.44 -21.86
N SER A 78 27.83 6.18 -21.68
CA SER A 78 28.85 6.41 -22.72
C SER A 78 28.66 5.51 -23.94
N SER A 79 27.95 4.39 -23.76
CA SER A 79 27.57 3.47 -24.83
C SER A 79 26.14 2.98 -24.63
N GLN A 80 25.52 2.40 -25.67
CA GLN A 80 24.12 1.96 -25.60
C GLN A 80 23.86 0.91 -24.51
N GLN A 81 24.85 0.07 -24.22
CA GLN A 81 24.79 -0.94 -23.16
C GLN A 81 24.79 -0.35 -21.75
N ASP A 82 25.15 0.93 -21.60
CA ASP A 82 25.22 1.65 -20.33
C ASP A 82 23.98 2.56 -20.09
N VAL A 83 23.05 2.61 -21.05
CA VAL A 83 21.81 3.40 -20.95
C VAL A 83 20.78 2.66 -20.10
N ILE A 84 20.12 3.37 -19.20
CA ILE A 84 19.14 2.79 -18.29
C ILE A 84 17.87 3.62 -18.28
N TYR A 85 16.74 2.93 -18.36
CA TYR A 85 15.40 3.50 -18.29
C TYR A 85 14.75 3.05 -16.99
N GLY A 86 14.12 3.96 -16.27
CA GLY A 86 13.35 3.61 -15.06
C GLY A 86 12.16 4.50 -14.84
N LEU A 87 11.16 3.96 -14.15
CA LEU A 87 10.00 4.70 -13.67
C LEU A 87 9.55 4.18 -12.32
N TYR A 88 8.75 4.99 -11.64
CA TYR A 88 7.92 4.53 -10.53
C TYR A 88 6.48 5.02 -10.72
N GLN A 89 5.55 4.31 -10.10
CA GLN A 89 4.15 4.68 -10.02
C GLN A 89 3.64 4.36 -8.62
N CYS A 90 3.38 5.37 -7.82
CA CYS A 90 2.65 5.25 -6.56
C CYS A 90 1.15 5.11 -6.83
N ARG A 91 0.44 4.51 -5.89
CA ARG A 91 -1.01 4.52 -5.85
C ARG A 91 -1.49 5.96 -5.64
N ALA A 92 -2.46 6.40 -6.44
CA ALA A 92 -2.72 7.84 -6.57
C ALA A 92 -3.46 8.46 -5.36
N ASP A 93 -3.92 7.63 -4.42
CA ASP A 93 -4.53 8.02 -3.14
C ASP A 93 -3.50 8.19 -2.01
N LEU A 94 -2.21 7.93 -2.25
CA LEU A 94 -1.17 8.07 -1.23
C LEU A 94 -0.74 9.52 -1.04
N SER A 95 -0.39 9.85 0.20
CA SER A 95 0.35 11.07 0.48
C SER A 95 1.76 11.00 -0.11
N MET A 96 2.38 12.16 -0.38
CA MET A 96 3.74 12.19 -0.92
C MET A 96 4.78 11.51 -0.01
N PRO A 97 4.73 11.68 1.33
CA PRO A 97 5.61 10.92 2.23
C PRO A 97 5.43 9.40 2.14
N ASP A 98 4.18 8.92 2.02
CA ASP A 98 3.91 7.48 1.89
C ASP A 98 4.40 6.94 0.53
N CYS A 99 4.23 7.74 -0.53
CA CYS A 99 4.76 7.42 -1.85
C CYS A 99 6.29 7.29 -1.83
N ALA A 100 7.00 8.29 -1.29
CA ALA A 100 8.45 8.26 -1.16
C ALA A 100 8.94 7.05 -0.34
N THR A 101 8.25 6.75 0.77
CA THR A 101 8.56 5.58 1.62
C THR A 101 8.39 4.27 0.83
N CYS A 102 7.28 4.11 0.11
CA CYS A 102 7.02 2.92 -0.69
C CYS A 102 8.07 2.74 -1.79
N VAL A 103 8.44 3.81 -2.49
CA VAL A 103 9.45 3.78 -3.57
C VAL A 103 10.82 3.41 -3.00
N ALA A 104 11.23 4.02 -1.89
CA ALA A 104 12.50 3.68 -1.22
C ALA A 104 12.55 2.20 -0.80
N ARG A 105 11.44 1.67 -0.27
CA ARG A 105 11.34 0.25 0.10
C ARG A 105 11.39 -0.66 -1.11
N SER A 106 10.71 -0.31 -2.20
CA SER A 106 10.76 -1.04 -3.48
C SER A 106 12.17 -1.08 -4.05
N VAL A 107 12.91 0.03 -4.00
CA VAL A 107 14.33 0.09 -4.40
C VAL A 107 15.19 -0.81 -3.52
N SER A 108 14.94 -0.86 -2.22
CA SER A 108 15.65 -1.76 -1.30
C SER A 108 15.38 -3.23 -1.65
N HIS A 109 14.13 -3.58 -1.99
CA HIS A 109 13.78 -4.91 -2.48
C HIS A 109 14.47 -5.24 -3.82
N LEU A 110 14.55 -4.29 -4.75
CA LEU A 110 15.25 -4.49 -6.04
C LEU A 110 16.73 -4.84 -5.84
N GLY A 111 17.43 -4.17 -4.92
CA GLY A 111 18.84 -4.44 -4.63
C GLY A 111 19.10 -5.86 -4.11
N VAL A 112 18.13 -6.43 -3.37
CA VAL A 112 18.22 -7.81 -2.85
C VAL A 112 17.75 -8.85 -3.88
N LEU A 113 16.62 -8.59 -4.56
CA LEU A 113 15.95 -9.57 -5.41
C LEU A 113 16.54 -9.63 -6.83
N CYS A 114 16.95 -8.49 -7.39
CA CYS A 114 17.46 -8.36 -8.76
C CYS A 114 18.94 -7.97 -8.76
N SER A 115 19.76 -8.66 -7.96
CA SER A 115 21.19 -8.38 -7.86
C SER A 115 21.91 -8.64 -9.18
N GLN A 116 22.54 -7.58 -9.72
CA GLN A 116 23.29 -7.58 -10.98
C GLN A 116 22.45 -7.80 -12.24
N ASN A 117 21.12 -7.71 -12.17
CA ASN A 117 20.27 -7.85 -13.35
C ASN A 117 20.17 -6.50 -14.08
N CYS A 118 20.18 -6.51 -15.42
CA CYS A 118 20.00 -5.29 -16.21
C CYS A 118 18.57 -4.74 -16.14
N GLY A 119 17.61 -5.54 -15.71
CA GLY A 119 16.24 -5.11 -15.52
C GLY A 119 15.64 -5.71 -14.26
N GLY A 120 14.80 -4.94 -13.59
CA GLY A 120 14.14 -5.34 -12.36
C GLY A 120 12.84 -4.58 -12.18
N GLY A 121 11.83 -5.26 -11.64
CA GLY A 121 10.54 -4.68 -11.29
C GLY A 121 10.07 -5.20 -9.95
N VAL A 122 9.53 -4.32 -9.11
CA VAL A 122 8.90 -4.65 -7.82
C VAL A 122 7.57 -3.92 -7.71
N GLN A 123 6.53 -4.66 -7.34
CA GLN A 123 5.23 -4.14 -6.96
C GLN A 123 5.03 -4.35 -5.46
N LEU A 124 4.82 -3.26 -4.74
CA LEU A 124 4.25 -3.25 -3.39
C LEU A 124 2.78 -2.80 -3.46
N GLN A 125 2.05 -2.92 -2.35
CA GLN A 125 0.65 -2.48 -2.27
C GLN A 125 0.44 -1.00 -2.62
N GLY A 126 1.45 -0.16 -2.38
CA GLY A 126 1.41 1.28 -2.56
C GLY A 126 2.14 1.81 -3.80
N CYS A 127 3.00 1.01 -4.45
CA CYS A 127 3.79 1.52 -5.57
C CYS A 127 4.40 0.41 -6.43
N PHE A 128 4.76 0.78 -7.65
CA PHE A 128 5.50 -0.02 -8.61
C PHE A 128 6.79 0.70 -8.97
N VAL A 129 7.91 -0.01 -9.02
CA VAL A 129 9.20 0.50 -9.51
C VAL A 129 9.74 -0.47 -10.54
N LYS A 130 10.16 0.03 -11.70
CA LYS A 130 10.79 -0.78 -12.76
C LYS A 130 11.97 -0.05 -13.39
N TYR A 131 13.04 -0.78 -13.66
CA TYR A 131 14.13 -0.35 -14.52
C TYR A 131 14.47 -1.43 -15.56
N ASP A 132 15.11 -1.02 -16.66
CA ASP A 132 15.57 -1.90 -17.72
C ASP A 132 16.65 -1.22 -18.58
N ASN A 133 17.47 -2.01 -19.29
CA ASN A 133 18.45 -1.51 -20.26
C ASN A 133 17.84 -1.27 -21.66
N THR A 134 16.57 -1.64 -21.84
CA THR A 134 15.79 -1.42 -23.05
C THR A 134 14.61 -0.52 -22.73
N SER A 135 14.34 0.51 -23.54
CA SER A 135 13.22 1.40 -23.29
C SER A 135 11.89 0.65 -23.33
N PHE A 136 11.07 0.84 -22.31
CA PHE A 136 9.72 0.28 -22.18
C PHE A 136 8.66 1.38 -21.99
N PHE A 137 9.02 2.65 -22.23
CA PHE A 137 8.13 3.79 -22.03
C PHE A 137 7.09 3.92 -23.15
N GLY A 138 5.82 4.13 -22.77
CA GLY A 138 4.72 4.32 -23.72
C GLY A 138 4.35 3.08 -24.53
N VAL A 139 4.93 1.92 -24.19
CA VAL A 139 4.65 0.64 -24.84
C VAL A 139 3.53 -0.04 -24.06
N GLU A 140 2.43 -0.33 -24.74
CA GLU A 140 1.35 -1.13 -24.13
C GLU A 140 1.84 -2.56 -23.90
N ASP A 141 1.63 -3.08 -22.69
CA ASP A 141 1.88 -4.47 -22.35
C ASP A 141 0.80 -4.98 -21.39
N LYS A 142 0.00 -5.93 -21.89
CA LYS A 142 -1.14 -6.56 -21.20
C LYS A 142 -0.81 -7.98 -20.72
N THR A 143 0.47 -8.35 -20.70
CA THR A 143 0.92 -9.65 -20.18
C THR A 143 0.54 -9.77 -18.72
N VAL A 144 -0.07 -10.90 -18.34
CA VAL A 144 -0.42 -11.18 -16.93
C VAL A 144 0.87 -11.44 -16.15
N VAL A 145 1.09 -10.64 -15.11
CA VAL A 145 2.25 -10.77 -14.20
C VAL A 145 1.85 -11.50 -12.93
N LEU A 146 0.71 -11.14 -12.35
CA LEU A 146 0.16 -11.81 -11.17
C LEU A 146 -1.36 -11.91 -11.29
N LYS A 147 -1.87 -13.11 -10.98
CA LYS A 147 -3.27 -13.35 -10.70
C LYS A 147 -3.40 -13.99 -9.32
N LYS A 148 -4.25 -13.43 -8.47
CA LYS A 148 -4.61 -14.04 -7.18
C LYS A 148 -6.11 -13.96 -6.99
N CYS A 149 -6.75 -15.09 -6.72
CA CYS A 149 -8.17 -15.13 -6.36
C CYS A 149 -8.31 -15.64 -4.93
N GLY A 150 -9.20 -15.03 -4.17
CA GLY A 150 -9.53 -15.48 -2.82
C GLY A 150 -10.40 -16.74 -2.80
N PRO A 151 -10.78 -17.19 -1.59
CA PRO A 151 -11.74 -18.28 -1.42
C PRO A 151 -13.03 -18.03 -2.19
N SER A 152 -13.58 -19.11 -2.77
CA SER A 152 -14.87 -19.05 -3.43
C SER A 152 -16.01 -19.05 -2.40
N VAL A 153 -16.99 -18.18 -2.59
CA VAL A 153 -18.26 -18.19 -1.83
C VAL A 153 -19.39 -18.93 -2.57
N GLY A 154 -19.06 -19.67 -3.63
CA GLY A 154 -20.04 -20.29 -4.49
C GLY A 154 -20.84 -19.26 -5.31
N TYR A 155 -22.00 -19.66 -5.81
CA TYR A 155 -22.88 -18.82 -6.63
C TYR A 155 -23.75 -17.92 -5.75
N ALA A 156 -23.15 -16.88 -5.17
CA ALA A 156 -23.88 -15.82 -4.50
C ALA A 156 -24.22 -14.71 -5.52
N THR A 157 -25.38 -14.81 -6.17
CA THR A 157 -25.78 -13.93 -7.29
C THR A 157 -25.69 -12.45 -6.94
N GLU A 158 -26.08 -12.05 -5.73
CA GLU A 158 -26.03 -10.64 -5.29
C GLU A 158 -24.59 -10.12 -5.19
N ALA A 159 -23.68 -10.89 -4.57
CA ALA A 159 -22.27 -10.52 -4.46
C ALA A 159 -21.58 -10.48 -5.83
N MET A 160 -21.91 -11.42 -6.72
CA MET A 160 -21.40 -11.44 -8.09
C MET A 160 -21.89 -10.22 -8.90
N ASN A 161 -23.18 -9.89 -8.79
CA ASN A 161 -23.75 -8.71 -9.44
C ASN A 161 -23.13 -7.41 -8.91
N GLY A 162 -23.01 -7.28 -7.58
CA GLY A 162 -22.37 -6.13 -6.95
C GLY A 162 -20.92 -5.94 -7.42
N ARG A 163 -20.16 -7.04 -7.50
CA ARG A 163 -18.82 -7.01 -8.07
C ARG A 163 -18.83 -6.60 -9.54
N ASP A 164 -19.68 -7.19 -10.36
CA ASP A 164 -19.68 -6.92 -11.80
C ASP A 164 -20.09 -5.49 -12.13
N LEU A 165 -20.95 -4.89 -11.31
CA LEU A 165 -21.29 -3.47 -11.35
C LEU A 165 -20.08 -2.60 -10.97
N VAL A 166 -19.41 -2.88 -9.85
CA VAL A 166 -18.21 -2.12 -9.41
C VAL A 166 -17.07 -2.22 -10.43
N LEU A 167 -16.78 -3.43 -10.91
CA LEU A 167 -15.77 -3.64 -11.94
C LEU A 167 -16.18 -3.00 -13.28
N GLY A 168 -17.47 -3.03 -13.62
CA GLY A 168 -18.00 -2.39 -14.82
C GLY A 168 -17.86 -0.86 -14.78
N SER A 169 -18.13 -0.24 -13.64
CA SER A 169 -17.98 1.22 -13.49
C SER A 169 -16.53 1.67 -13.63
N MET A 170 -15.57 0.94 -13.02
CA MET A 170 -14.14 1.20 -13.21
C MET A 170 -13.70 0.96 -14.66
N GLY A 171 -14.27 -0.04 -15.33
CA GLY A 171 -14.01 -0.32 -16.74
C GLY A 171 -14.48 0.80 -17.65
N GLY A 172 -15.62 1.45 -17.37
CA GLY A 172 -16.15 2.55 -18.17
C GLY A 172 -15.64 3.95 -17.82
N ALA A 173 -15.00 4.11 -16.67
CA ALA A 173 -14.48 5.41 -16.21
C ALA A 173 -13.23 5.86 -16.98
N THR A 174 -12.91 7.15 -16.93
CA THR A 174 -11.68 7.72 -17.50
C THR A 174 -10.62 7.96 -16.42
N GLY A 175 -9.40 8.28 -16.84
CA GLY A 175 -8.27 8.53 -15.93
C GLY A 175 -7.46 7.27 -15.61
N ALA A 176 -6.26 7.51 -15.07
CA ALA A 176 -5.26 6.46 -14.81
C ALA A 176 -5.44 5.73 -13.48
N TYR A 177 -6.13 6.32 -12.50
CA TYR A 177 -6.47 5.70 -11.22
C TYR A 177 -7.97 5.76 -11.01
N ARG A 178 -8.58 4.61 -10.73
CA ARG A 178 -10.03 4.43 -10.68
C ARG A 178 -10.40 3.66 -9.43
N VAL A 179 -11.40 4.16 -8.73
CA VAL A 179 -11.95 3.52 -7.54
C VAL A 179 -13.44 3.33 -7.77
N GLY A 180 -13.94 2.15 -7.44
CA GLY A 180 -15.35 1.82 -7.47
C GLY A 180 -15.77 1.20 -6.15
N GLY A 181 -16.99 1.46 -5.71
CA GLY A 181 -17.47 0.96 -4.43
C GLY A 181 -18.98 0.82 -4.37
N SER A 182 -19.42 -0.14 -3.58
CA SER A 182 -20.78 -0.36 -3.10
C SER A 182 -20.70 -0.74 -1.62
N THR A 183 -21.84 -1.04 -0.98
CA THR A 183 -21.88 -1.45 0.44
C THR A 183 -20.96 -2.64 0.74
N ASP A 184 -20.91 -3.62 -0.16
CA ASP A 184 -20.25 -4.89 0.09
C ASP A 184 -19.04 -5.16 -0.81
N VAL A 185 -18.76 -4.30 -1.80
CA VAL A 185 -17.66 -4.50 -2.75
C VAL A 185 -16.90 -3.20 -2.96
N GLN A 186 -15.59 -3.28 -2.87
CA GLN A 186 -14.65 -2.21 -3.22
C GLN A 186 -13.73 -2.68 -4.34
N GLY A 187 -13.33 -1.76 -5.20
CA GLY A 187 -12.44 -2.01 -6.31
C GLY A 187 -11.49 -0.85 -6.56
N VAL A 188 -10.28 -1.18 -6.99
CA VAL A 188 -9.26 -0.22 -7.39
C VAL A 188 -8.62 -0.70 -8.68
N ALA A 189 -8.40 0.22 -9.62
CA ALA A 189 -7.73 -0.06 -10.88
C ALA A 189 -6.78 1.06 -11.25
N GLN A 190 -5.59 0.74 -11.76
CA GLN A 190 -4.58 1.74 -12.07
C GLN A 190 -3.69 1.37 -13.25
N CYS A 191 -3.41 2.35 -14.12
CA CYS A 191 -2.39 2.28 -15.15
C CYS A 191 -1.07 2.85 -14.65
N VAL A 192 0.05 2.36 -15.20
CA VAL A 192 1.33 3.06 -15.10
C VAL A 192 1.24 4.34 -15.94
N GLY A 193 1.73 5.46 -15.39
CA GLY A 193 1.58 6.80 -15.97
C GLY A 193 2.29 7.04 -17.29
N ASP A 194 3.02 6.07 -17.83
CA ASP A 194 3.66 6.18 -19.13
C ASP A 194 2.72 5.82 -20.30
N LEU A 195 1.55 5.23 -20.02
CA LEU A 195 0.52 4.95 -21.02
C LEU A 195 -0.31 6.19 -21.36
N ASN A 196 -0.70 6.32 -22.62
CA ASN A 196 -1.72 7.30 -23.02
C ASN A 196 -3.14 6.86 -22.62
N GLY A 197 -4.14 7.74 -22.76
CA GLY A 197 -5.51 7.46 -22.32
C GLY A 197 -6.15 6.23 -22.96
N GLY A 198 -5.92 5.99 -24.26
CA GLY A 198 -6.44 4.82 -24.97
C GLY A 198 -5.76 3.52 -24.51
N GLN A 199 -4.43 3.51 -24.44
CA GLN A 199 -3.66 2.37 -23.95
C GLN A 199 -4.03 2.02 -22.49
N CYS A 200 -4.22 3.03 -21.64
CA CYS A 200 -4.65 2.83 -20.27
C CYS A 200 -6.05 2.20 -20.21
N GLN A 201 -6.98 2.71 -21.01
CA GLN A 201 -8.33 2.16 -21.10
C GLN A 201 -8.33 0.70 -21.56
N ASP A 202 -7.55 0.37 -22.57
CA ASP A 202 -7.44 -0.99 -23.11
C ASP A 202 -6.81 -1.94 -22.09
N CYS A 203 -5.76 -1.51 -21.39
CA CYS A 203 -5.10 -2.30 -20.35
C CYS A 203 -6.06 -2.60 -19.18
N LEU A 204 -6.74 -1.59 -18.64
CA LEU A 204 -7.67 -1.78 -17.53
C LEU A 204 -8.88 -2.61 -17.91
N SER A 205 -9.39 -2.45 -19.14
CA SER A 205 -10.49 -3.26 -19.66
C SER A 205 -10.10 -4.75 -19.69
N GLU A 206 -8.88 -5.07 -20.13
CA GLU A 206 -8.36 -6.43 -20.14
C GLU A 206 -8.16 -6.99 -18.73
N ALA A 207 -7.58 -6.21 -17.81
CA ALA A 207 -7.39 -6.62 -16.42
C ALA A 207 -8.75 -6.93 -15.74
N ILE A 208 -9.74 -6.06 -15.93
CA ILE A 208 -11.09 -6.23 -15.39
C ILE A 208 -11.80 -7.43 -16.02
N ARG A 209 -11.69 -7.61 -17.34
CA ARG A 209 -12.25 -8.77 -18.04
C ARG A 209 -11.68 -10.08 -17.47
N ARG A 210 -10.37 -10.15 -17.23
CA ARG A 210 -9.72 -11.31 -16.60
C ARG A 210 -10.13 -11.51 -15.16
N LEU A 211 -10.30 -10.44 -14.37
CA LEU A 211 -10.83 -10.58 -13.00
C LEU A 211 -12.21 -11.23 -12.97
N LYS A 212 -13.12 -10.77 -13.83
CA LYS A 212 -14.49 -11.31 -13.91
C LYS A 212 -14.51 -12.78 -14.31
N SER A 213 -13.69 -13.13 -15.30
CA SER A 213 -13.54 -14.49 -15.82
C SER A 213 -12.88 -15.43 -14.80
N ASP A 214 -11.74 -15.03 -14.26
CA ASP A 214 -10.85 -15.95 -13.55
C ASP A 214 -11.12 -15.99 -12.05
N CYS A 215 -11.60 -14.89 -11.47
CA CYS A 215 -11.95 -14.78 -10.04
C CYS A 215 -13.47 -14.69 -9.82
N GLY A 216 -14.27 -15.19 -10.78
CA GLY A 216 -15.72 -15.00 -10.86
C GLY A 216 -16.55 -15.40 -9.62
N THR A 217 -16.04 -16.20 -8.70
CA THR A 217 -16.75 -16.59 -7.46
C THR A 217 -15.97 -16.26 -6.19
N ALA A 218 -14.83 -15.57 -6.32
CA ALA A 218 -13.92 -15.30 -5.22
C ALA A 218 -14.33 -14.05 -4.43
N VAL A 219 -14.07 -14.06 -3.12
CA VAL A 219 -14.31 -12.89 -2.23
C VAL A 219 -13.32 -11.74 -2.43
N TYR A 220 -12.20 -11.99 -3.10
CA TYR A 220 -11.32 -10.96 -3.61
C TYR A 220 -10.63 -11.46 -4.87
N GLY A 221 -10.13 -10.53 -5.68
CA GLY A 221 -9.35 -10.85 -6.85
C GLY A 221 -8.34 -9.75 -7.16
N ASP A 222 -7.10 -10.16 -7.42
CA ASP A 222 -6.01 -9.31 -7.88
C ASP A 222 -5.60 -9.73 -9.29
N MET A 223 -5.56 -8.78 -10.21
CA MET A 223 -5.06 -8.96 -11.57
C MET A 223 -4.07 -7.86 -11.90
N TYR A 224 -2.80 -8.22 -11.94
CA TYR A 224 -1.71 -7.34 -12.35
C TYR A 224 -1.25 -7.73 -13.73
N LEU A 225 -1.40 -6.81 -14.68
CA LEU A 225 -0.75 -6.85 -15.98
C LEU A 225 0.54 -6.03 -15.92
N ALA A 226 1.38 -6.15 -16.95
CA ALA A 226 2.68 -5.48 -16.98
C ALA A 226 2.60 -3.93 -16.89
N LYS A 227 1.50 -3.32 -17.35
CA LYS A 227 1.32 -1.86 -17.36
C LYS A 227 0.08 -1.34 -16.62
N CYS A 228 -0.70 -2.22 -15.99
CA CYS A 228 -1.84 -1.81 -15.20
C CYS A 228 -2.29 -2.93 -14.27
N TYR A 229 -3.13 -2.61 -13.30
CA TYR A 229 -3.76 -3.61 -12.47
C TYR A 229 -5.23 -3.25 -12.20
N ALA A 230 -6.01 -4.27 -11.86
CA ALA A 230 -7.33 -4.12 -11.28
C ALA A 230 -7.46 -5.09 -10.11
N ARG A 231 -8.19 -4.68 -9.07
CA ARG A 231 -8.44 -5.50 -7.88
C ARG A 231 -9.83 -5.23 -7.35
N TYR A 232 -10.39 -6.22 -6.66
CA TYR A 232 -11.59 -6.03 -5.85
C TYR A 232 -11.54 -6.87 -4.58
N SER A 233 -12.28 -6.44 -3.57
CA SER A 233 -12.53 -7.18 -2.34
C SER A 233 -13.98 -7.00 -1.91
N THR A 234 -14.58 -8.07 -1.40
CA THR A 234 -15.91 -8.02 -0.79
C THR A 234 -15.82 -7.95 0.74
N SER A 235 -16.93 -7.61 1.42
CA SER A 235 -17.02 -7.59 2.88
C SER A 235 -16.58 -8.92 3.54
N GLY A 236 -16.79 -10.05 2.85
CA GLY A 236 -16.32 -11.38 3.29
C GLY A 236 -14.80 -11.57 3.28
N ALA A 237 -14.02 -10.73 2.60
CA ALA A 237 -12.56 -10.85 2.56
C ALA A 237 -11.91 -10.56 3.93
N HIS A 238 -12.48 -9.64 4.72
CA HIS A 238 -11.97 -9.28 6.05
C HIS A 238 -12.05 -10.43 7.06
N GLY A 239 -13.01 -11.34 6.92
CA GLY A 239 -13.15 -12.53 7.77
C GLY A 239 -12.09 -13.61 7.50
N TYR A 240 -11.53 -13.66 6.28
CA TYR A 240 -10.49 -14.62 5.91
C TYR A 240 -9.07 -14.11 6.19
N SER A 241 -8.83 -12.79 6.21
CA SER A 241 -7.54 -12.24 6.64
C SER A 241 -7.20 -12.58 8.10
N GLN A 242 -8.21 -12.75 8.96
CA GLN A 242 -8.01 -13.05 10.38
C GLN A 242 -7.59 -14.51 10.67
N SER A 243 -7.75 -15.43 9.71
CA SER A 243 -7.46 -16.86 9.92
C SER A 243 -6.09 -17.31 9.39
N ASN A 244 -5.38 -16.47 8.63
CA ASN A 244 -4.09 -16.82 8.02
C ASN A 244 -2.89 -16.01 8.54
N ASP A 245 -3.07 -15.07 9.46
CA ASP A 245 -1.95 -14.35 10.07
C ASP A 245 -1.50 -15.03 11.38
N SER A 246 -1.01 -16.26 11.24
CA SER A 246 -0.09 -16.85 12.22
C SER A 246 1.33 -16.61 11.72
N SER A 247 1.74 -15.34 11.62
CA SER A 247 3.14 -14.98 11.44
C SER A 247 3.53 -13.92 12.46
N HIS A 248 4.45 -14.31 13.34
CA HIS A 248 4.92 -13.53 14.48
C HIS A 248 5.46 -12.14 14.04
N THR A 249 4.84 -11.08 14.55
CA THR A 249 5.47 -9.75 14.67
C THR A 249 5.37 -9.29 16.12
N GLU A 250 6.52 -9.27 16.80
CA GLU A 250 6.71 -8.89 18.21
C GLU A 250 6.45 -7.40 18.52
N GLY A 251 5.95 -6.62 17.56
CA GLY A 251 5.62 -5.20 17.75
C GLY A 251 4.32 -4.96 18.51
N GLU A 252 3.26 -5.75 18.25
CA GLU A 252 1.91 -5.46 18.78
C GLU A 252 1.69 -5.94 20.22
N LYS A 253 2.38 -7.02 20.64
CA LYS A 253 2.32 -7.50 22.03
C LYS A 253 2.92 -6.49 23.01
N THR A 254 3.91 -5.72 22.57
CA THR A 254 4.66 -4.77 23.41
C THR A 254 3.80 -3.58 23.83
N PHE A 255 2.97 -3.03 22.94
CA PHE A 255 2.09 -1.90 23.26
C PHE A 255 0.94 -2.30 24.19
N ALA A 256 0.34 -3.47 23.98
CA ALA A 256 -0.73 -3.98 24.86
C ALA A 256 -0.23 -4.23 26.29
N LEU A 257 1.00 -4.74 26.44
CA LEU A 257 1.64 -4.95 27.75
C LEU A 257 1.95 -3.62 28.46
N ILE A 258 2.44 -2.60 27.73
CA ILE A 258 2.75 -1.29 28.32
C ILE A 258 1.49 -0.58 28.82
N ILE A 259 0.40 -0.61 28.04
CA ILE A 259 -0.88 0.00 28.44
C ILE A 259 -1.46 -0.73 29.66
N GLY A 260 -1.40 -2.06 29.69
CA GLY A 260 -1.83 -2.86 30.84
C GLY A 260 -1.04 -2.54 32.12
N LEU A 261 0.27 -2.35 32.00
CA LEU A 261 1.14 -2.03 33.13
C LEU A 261 0.85 -0.63 33.70
N LEU A 262 0.65 0.36 32.83
CA LEU A 262 0.32 1.73 33.23
C LEU A 262 -1.05 1.81 33.93
N ALA A 263 -2.06 1.12 33.39
CA ALA A 263 -3.39 1.05 34.01
C ALA A 263 -3.37 0.34 35.37
N GLY A 264 -2.61 -0.75 35.50
CA GLY A 264 -2.44 -1.48 36.75
C GLY A 264 -1.76 -0.66 37.84
N VAL A 265 -0.70 0.07 37.50
CA VAL A 265 0.01 0.97 38.43
C VAL A 265 -0.90 2.10 38.92
N ALA A 266 -1.70 2.70 38.03
CA ALA A 266 -2.64 3.74 38.40
C ALA A 266 -3.71 3.24 39.40
N LEU A 267 -4.29 2.07 39.15
CA LEU A 267 -5.28 1.45 40.05
C LEU A 267 -4.68 1.09 41.41
N LEU A 268 -3.43 0.62 41.45
CA LEU A 268 -2.73 0.30 42.69
C LEU A 268 -2.51 1.57 43.55
N ILE A 269 -2.11 2.68 42.92
CA ILE A 269 -1.92 3.97 43.63
C ILE A 269 -3.25 4.47 44.20
N ILE A 270 -4.34 4.38 43.43
CA ILE A 270 -5.68 4.75 43.91
C ILE A 270 -6.07 3.87 45.11
N PHE A 271 -5.87 2.55 45.03
CA PHE A 271 -6.18 1.64 46.12
C PHE A 271 -5.37 1.94 47.40
N LEU A 272 -4.08 2.20 47.26
CA LEU A 272 -3.21 2.54 48.40
C LEU A 272 -3.57 3.89 49.04
N THR A 273 -4.00 4.87 48.26
CA THR A 273 -4.48 6.16 48.80
C THR A 273 -5.79 6.00 49.57
N PHE A 274 -6.71 5.13 49.11
CA PHE A 274 -7.92 4.77 49.85
C PHE A 274 -7.60 4.06 51.17
N ILE A 275 -6.67 3.09 51.17
CA ILE A 275 -6.22 2.42 52.40
C ILE A 275 -5.60 3.43 53.37
N ARG A 276 -4.70 4.30 52.92
CA ARG A 276 -4.11 5.35 53.78
C ARG A 276 -5.16 6.29 54.37
N LYS A 277 -6.23 6.59 53.63
CA LYS A 277 -7.34 7.42 54.11
C LYS A 277 -8.21 6.71 55.15
N ILE A 278 -8.39 5.40 55.04
CA ILE A 278 -9.14 4.59 56.00
C ILE A 278 -8.35 4.39 57.30
N PHE A 279 -7.05 4.08 57.21
CA PHE A 279 -6.22 3.80 58.39
C PHE A 279 -5.55 5.04 59.00
N GLY A 280 -5.50 6.17 58.29
CA GLY A 280 -5.00 7.46 58.81
C GLY A 280 -6.06 8.33 59.47
N GLY A 281 -7.30 7.85 59.58
CA GLY A 281 -8.45 8.58 60.15
C GLY A 281 -8.67 8.41 61.66
N GLU A 282 -8.01 7.46 62.32
CA GLU A 282 -8.14 7.21 63.77
C GLU A 282 -6.96 7.79 64.55
N GLY A 283 -6.77 9.10 64.43
CA GLY A 283 -5.73 9.83 65.14
C GLY A 283 -6.13 11.27 65.41
N LYS A 284 -7.25 11.47 66.09
CA LYS A 284 -7.54 12.72 66.81
C LYS A 284 -8.37 12.45 68.05
#